data_AF-A0A3N5S3T4-F1
#
_entry.id   AF-A0A3N5S3T4-F1
#
_cell.length_a   1.000
_cell.length_b   1.000
_cell.length_c   1.000
_cell.angle_alpha   90.00
_cell.angle_beta   90.00
_cell.angle_gamma   90.00
#
_symmetry.space_group_name_H-M   'P 1'
#
loop_
_entity.id
_entity.type
_entity.pdbx_description
1 polymer ?
#
loop_
_entity_poly.entity_id
_entity_poly.type
_entity_poly.pdbx_seq_one_letter_code
_entity_poly.pdbx_strand_id
1 'polypeptide(L)'
;ALDTYVESPLIMMCAVPGDQLDPAVETSYREAIDKHWPATPPIQRIDRFDFYDRTKQAFAVLMTGETAKYGNIILKKGVTPATGK
;
A
#
# COMPACT_ATOMS: atom_id res chain seq x y z
N ALA A 1 -6.52 12.20 2.72
CA ALA A 1 -5.20 12.04 3.38
C ALA A 1 -5.01 10.58 3.80
N LEU A 2 -3.79 10.05 3.69
CA LEU A 2 -3.43 8.75 4.27
C LEU A 2 -3.06 8.94 5.75
N ASP A 3 -3.04 7.86 6.52
CA ASP A 3 -2.87 7.91 7.97
C ASP A 3 -1.43 8.26 8.39
N THR A 4 -1.28 9.35 9.15
CA THR A 4 0.00 9.85 9.68
C THR A 4 0.33 9.33 11.08
N TYR A 5 -0.58 8.60 11.73
CA TYR A 5 -0.40 8.07 13.08
C TYR A 5 0.21 6.66 13.11
N VAL A 6 0.58 6.13 11.95
CA VAL A 6 1.24 4.82 11.80
C VAL A 6 2.58 4.99 11.10
N GLU A 7 3.48 4.03 11.32
CA GLU A 7 4.80 4.02 10.68
C GLU A 7 4.71 4.05 9.15
N SER A 8 3.84 3.21 8.58
CA SER A 8 3.50 3.27 7.16
C SER A 8 2.01 3.03 6.92
N PRO A 9 1.32 3.95 6.23
CA PRO A 9 -0.06 3.75 5.82
C PRO A 9 -0.19 2.94 4.52
N LEU A 10 0.94 2.53 3.91
CA LEU A 10 1.02 1.84 2.63
C LEU A 10 1.66 0.47 2.84
N ILE A 11 0.93 -0.60 2.54
CA ILE A 11 1.41 -1.95 2.84
C ILE A 11 1.30 -2.82 1.60
N MET A 12 2.40 -3.45 1.21
CA MET A 12 2.47 -4.46 0.14
C MET A 12 2.90 -5.81 0.71
N MET A 13 2.76 -6.87 -0.09
CA MET A 13 3.19 -8.21 0.31
C MET A 13 4.68 -8.44 -0.03
N CYS A 14 5.41 -9.14 0.82
CA CYS A 14 6.75 -9.67 0.52
C CYS A 14 6.68 -10.76 -0.57
N ALA A 15 7.75 -10.93 -1.33
CA ALA A 15 7.91 -12.14 -2.13
C ALA A 15 8.06 -13.35 -1.21
N VAL A 16 7.46 -14.48 -1.62
CA VAL A 16 7.66 -15.76 -0.95
C VAL A 16 9.05 -16.32 -1.30
N PRO A 17 9.61 -17.24 -0.49
CA PRO A 17 10.86 -17.90 -0.82
C PRO A 17 10.82 -18.52 -2.22
N GLY A 18 11.81 -18.19 -3.05
CA GLY A 18 11.91 -18.67 -4.43
C GLY A 18 11.22 -17.82 -5.49
N ASP A 19 10.57 -16.71 -5.12
CA ASP A 19 10.03 -15.74 -6.06
C ASP A 19 10.79 -14.40 -5.97
N GLN A 20 10.64 -13.56 -6.99
CA GLN A 20 11.29 -12.25 -7.06
C GLN A 20 10.27 -11.14 -7.29
N LEU A 21 10.44 -10.04 -6.56
CA LEU A 21 9.65 -8.83 -6.77
C LEU A 21 10.09 -8.14 -8.06
N ASP A 22 9.13 -7.69 -8.86
CA ASP A 22 9.38 -6.71 -9.90
C ASP A 22 9.40 -5.29 -9.28
N PRO A 23 10.56 -4.61 -9.26
CA PRO A 23 10.66 -3.26 -8.70
C PRO A 23 9.80 -2.22 -9.44
N ALA A 24 9.43 -2.48 -10.70
CA ALA A 24 8.60 -1.56 -11.48
C ALA A 24 7.20 -1.40 -10.87
N VAL A 25 6.67 -2.44 -10.23
CA VAL A 25 5.35 -2.41 -9.58
C VAL A 25 5.36 -1.39 -8.44
N GLU A 26 6.32 -1.49 -7.52
CA GLU A 26 6.43 -0.57 -6.39
C GLU A 26 6.73 0.86 -6.86
N THR A 27 7.60 0.99 -7.87
CA THR A 27 7.94 2.28 -8.49
C THR A 27 6.69 2.97 -9.04
N SER A 28 5.83 2.24 -9.75
CA SER A 28 4.59 2.79 -10.32
C SER A 28 3.62 3.31 -9.25
N TYR A 29 3.54 2.62 -8.11
CA TYR A 29 2.74 3.09 -6.98
C TYR A 29 3.34 4.33 -6.34
N ARG A 30 4.68 4.35 -6.15
CA ARG A 30 5.37 5.54 -5.66
C ARG A 30 5.15 6.74 -6.54
N GLU A 31 5.27 6.61 -7.86
CA GLU A 31 5.00 7.71 -8.78
C GLU A 31 3.60 8.32 -8.63
N ALA A 32 2.58 7.48 -8.42
CA ALA A 32 1.22 7.97 -8.20
C ALA A 32 1.05 8.64 -6.82
N ILE A 33 1.61 8.02 -5.78
CA ILE A 33 1.53 8.50 -4.40
C ILE A 33 2.29 9.82 -4.24
N ASP A 34 3.50 9.91 -4.78
CA ASP A 34 4.41 11.06 -4.62
C ASP A 34 3.90 12.31 -5.30
N LYS A 35 3.09 12.18 -6.35
CA LYS A 35 2.36 13.32 -6.95
C LYS A 35 1.42 14.00 -5.97
N HIS A 36 0.89 13.27 -4.99
CA HIS A 36 -0.09 13.78 -4.02
C HIS A 36 0.53 14.01 -2.63
N TRP A 37 1.51 13.21 -2.23
CA TRP A 37 2.22 13.35 -0.97
C TRP A 37 3.67 12.86 -1.12
N PRO A 38 4.59 13.75 -1.57
CA PRO A 38 6.00 13.43 -1.80
C PRO A 38 6.77 12.94 -0.56
N ALA A 39 6.34 13.40 0.62
CA ALA A 39 6.92 13.03 1.92
C ALA A 39 6.21 11.83 2.56
N THR A 40 5.49 11.00 1.79
CA THR A 40 4.88 9.78 2.32
C THR A 40 5.95 8.84 2.87
N PRO A 41 5.71 8.18 4.02
CA PRO A 41 6.58 7.11 4.49
C PRO A 41 6.78 6.02 3.43
N PRO A 42 7.91 5.28 3.48
CA PRO A 42 8.15 4.14 2.60
C PRO A 42 7.04 3.10 2.71
N ILE A 43 6.85 2.33 1.64
CA ILE A 43 5.89 1.22 1.63
C ILE A 43 6.42 0.11 2.57
N GLN A 44 5.61 -0.28 3.54
CA GLN A 44 5.91 -1.41 4.40
C GLN A 44 5.60 -2.72 3.66
N ARG A 45 6.44 -3.75 3.85
CA ARG A 45 6.17 -5.10 3.34
C ARG A 45 5.95 -6.09 4.47
N ILE A 46 4.97 -6.97 4.30
CA ILE A 46 4.58 -8.00 5.28
C ILE A 46 4.44 -9.37 4.61
N ASP A 47 4.46 -10.45 5.40
CA ASP A 47 4.26 -11.81 4.90
C ASP A 47 2.90 -11.98 4.19
N ARG A 48 2.80 -12.97 3.30
CA ARG A 48 1.57 -13.27 2.56
C ARG A 48 0.37 -13.53 3.47
N PHE A 49 0.56 -14.24 4.58
CA PHE A 49 -0.53 -14.61 5.47
C PHE A 49 -0.98 -13.41 6.29
N ASP A 50 -0.02 -12.61 6.79
CA ASP A 50 -0.31 -11.33 7.44
C ASP A 50 -1.06 -10.37 6.51
N PHE A 51 -0.69 -10.35 5.23
CA PHE A 51 -1.38 -9.55 4.22
C PHE A 51 -2.83 -10.01 4.03
N TYR A 52 -3.06 -11.32 3.94
CA TYR A 52 -4.42 -11.87 3.83
C TYR A 52 -5.26 -11.57 5.07
N ASP A 53 -4.72 -11.75 6.26
CA ASP A 53 -5.45 -11.50 7.49
C ASP A 53 -5.76 -10.01 7.67
N ARG A 54 -4.83 -9.13 7.29
CA ARG A 54 -5.09 -7.68 7.27
C ARG A 54 -6.11 -7.28 6.21
N THR A 55 -6.10 -7.92 5.04
CA THR A 55 -7.07 -7.66 3.96
C THR A 55 -8.49 -8.05 4.37
N LYS A 56 -8.67 -9.15 5.12
CA LYS A 56 -9.99 -9.56 5.64
C LYS A 56 -10.62 -8.53 6.59
N GLN A 57 -9.79 -7.73 7.26
CA GLN A 57 -10.23 -6.66 8.16
C GLN A 57 -10.37 -5.30 7.44
N ALA A 58 -10.09 -5.23 6.14
CA ALA A 58 -10.23 -4.01 5.38
C ALA A 58 -11.71 -3.63 5.21
N PHE A 59 -11.98 -2.33 5.17
CA PHE A 59 -13.32 -1.82 4.93
C PHE A 59 -13.87 -2.22 3.56
N ALA A 60 -13.01 -2.27 2.54
CA ALA A 60 -13.35 -2.67 1.19
C ALA A 60 -12.11 -3.26 0.49
N VAL A 61 -12.37 -4.15 -0.48
CA VAL A 61 -11.36 -4.67 -1.41
C VAL A 61 -11.76 -4.25 -2.82
N LEU A 62 -10.89 -3.47 -3.48
CA LEU A 62 -11.08 -3.09 -4.87
C LEU A 62 -10.44 -4.14 -5.77
N MET A 63 -11.27 -4.90 -6.48
CA MET A 63 -10.82 -5.86 -7.47
C MET A 63 -10.46 -5.12 -8.76
N THR A 64 -9.19 -5.17 -9.16
CA THR A 64 -8.69 -4.58 -10.40
C THR A 64 -8.44 -5.66 -11.45
N GLY A 65 -8.15 -5.25 -12.69
CA GLY A 65 -7.63 -6.13 -13.74
C GLY A 65 -6.11 -6.24 -13.77
N GLU A 66 -5.43 -5.87 -12.68
CA GLU A 66 -3.97 -5.94 -12.58
C GLU A 66 -3.51 -7.40 -12.64
N THR A 67 -2.43 -7.65 -13.39
CA THR A 67 -1.85 -8.98 -13.57
C THR A 67 -0.42 -9.07 -13.04
N ALA A 68 0.20 -7.95 -12.67
CA ALA A 68 1.51 -7.92 -12.05
C ALA A 68 1.51 -8.65 -10.70
N LYS A 69 2.45 -9.58 -10.53
CA LYS A 69 2.65 -10.27 -9.26
C LYS A 69 2.99 -9.27 -8.15
N TYR A 70 2.41 -9.48 -6.97
CA TYR A 70 2.60 -8.60 -5.80
C TYR A 70 2.14 -7.15 -6.05
N GLY A 71 1.26 -6.90 -7.02
CA GLY A 71 0.56 -5.63 -7.25
C GLY A 71 -0.55 -5.32 -6.22
N ASN A 72 -0.64 -6.09 -5.15
CA ASN A 72 -1.58 -5.83 -4.07
C ASN A 72 -1.02 -4.78 -3.10
N ILE A 73 -1.84 -3.79 -2.77
CA ILE A 73 -1.52 -2.72 -1.81
C ILE A 73 -2.70 -2.46 -0.88
N ILE A 74 -2.44 -2.31 0.41
CA ILE A 74 -3.40 -1.86 1.41
C ILE A 74 -3.13 -0.39 1.70
N LEU A 75 -4.19 0.42 1.71
CA LEU A 75 -4.15 1.83 2.05
C LEU A 75 -4.85 2.07 3.39
N LYS A 76 -4.15 2.69 4.35
CA LYS A 76 -4.77 3.15 5.59
C LYS A 76 -5.20 4.61 5.45
N LYS A 77 -6.51 4.83 5.40
CA LYS A 77 -7.11 6.17 5.33
C LYS A 77 -6.82 6.93 6.63
N GLY A 78 -6.31 8.16 6.50
CA GLY A 78 -6.12 9.09 7.61
C GLY A 78 -7.31 10.02 7.80
N VAL A 79 -7.09 11.07 8.58
CA VAL A 79 -8.10 12.12 8.84
C VAL A 79 -7.85 13.30 7.91
N THR A 80 -8.90 13.80 7.26
CA THR A 80 -8.83 15.08 6.55
C THR A 80 -8.99 16.20 7.58
N PRO A 81 -8.08 17.19 7.67
CA PRO A 81 -8.25 18.32 8.56
C PRO A 81 -9.59 19.02 8.32
N ALA A 82 -10.29 19.41 9.38
CA ALA A 82 -11.61 20.05 9.30
C ALA A 82 -11.58 21.47 8.70
N THR A 83 -10.39 22.00 8.40
CA THR A 83 -10.21 23.34 7.83
C THR A 83 -9.42 23.22 6.54
N GLY A 84 -10.06 23.59 5.43
CA GLY A 84 -9.37 23.82 4.17
C GLY A 84 -8.30 24.88 4.33
N LYS A 85 -7.05 24.47 4.18
CA LYS A 85 -5.92 25.31 3.78
C LYS A 85 -5.17 24.54 2.71
#